data_AF-A0A3D4BMW0-F1
#
_entry.id   AF-A0A3D4BMW0-F1
#
_cell.length_a   1.000
_cell.length_b   1.000
_cell.length_c   1.000
_cell.angle_alpha   90.00
_cell.angle_beta   90.00
_cell.angle_gamma   90.00
#
_symmetry.space_group_name_H-M   'P 1'
#
loop_
_entity.id
_entity.type
_entity.pdbx_description
1 polymer ?
#
loop_
_entity_poly.entity_id
_entity_poly.type
_entity_poly.pdbx_seq_one_letter_code
_entity_poly.pdbx_strand_id
1 'polypeptide(L)'
;VGGQGPEAVWRGLSTIAGSWIGGGANQAAMFEVFQPSGELFSATIAVDVIVANIWMAFLLYGAGISSRVDRYFKADASAVDRLKEKIENYHLSIAKIPTLTDIMIILAFGFGATAIGHFGADLIAPFIENHAPGLAKFSLTSGFFWLIVIATTLGIILSFTKARKLEGAGASKLGSAMLYILVATIGMKMNVLAIFDNPGLFMVGLIWMLVHVTLLLVVGRLIKAPFFFVAVGSQANVGGAASAPVVASAFHPSLAPVGVLLAVLGYALGTYGAYICGLLMQAAAQ
;
A
#
# COMPACT_ATOMS: atom_id res chain seq x y z
N VAL A 1 17.99 -20.60 15.29
CA VAL A 1 17.24 -19.71 14.38
C VAL A 1 18.07 -18.48 13.96
N GLY A 2 19.11 -18.07 14.70
CA GLY A 2 19.99 -16.95 14.32
C GLY A 2 21.25 -17.40 13.60
N GLY A 3 21.18 -17.70 12.30
CA GLY A 3 22.34 -18.08 11.48
C GLY A 3 23.49 -17.06 11.54
N GLN A 4 24.67 -17.44 11.02
CA GLN A 4 25.82 -16.54 10.89
C GLN A 4 26.03 -16.12 9.43
N GLY A 5 26.61 -14.93 9.22
CA GLY A 5 26.86 -14.41 7.88
C GLY A 5 25.57 -13.99 7.14
N PRO A 6 25.55 -14.02 5.80
CA PRO A 6 24.40 -13.62 4.98
C PRO A 6 23.12 -14.45 5.19
N GLU A 7 23.24 -15.68 5.71
CA GLU A 7 22.10 -16.56 6.03
C GLU A 7 21.47 -16.27 7.39
N ALA A 8 21.96 -15.26 8.11
CA ALA A 8 21.38 -14.88 9.38
C ALA A 8 19.94 -14.40 9.19
N VAL A 9 18.97 -15.13 9.77
CA VAL A 9 17.53 -14.90 9.59
C VAL A 9 17.13 -13.44 9.85
N TRP A 10 17.78 -12.75 10.80
CA TRP A 10 17.52 -11.34 11.09
C TRP A 10 17.77 -10.41 9.89
N ARG A 11 18.71 -10.74 8.99
CA ARG A 11 18.96 -9.98 7.74
C ARG A 11 17.80 -10.14 6.77
N GLY A 12 17.19 -11.32 6.73
CA GLY A 12 15.96 -11.54 5.98
C GLY A 12 14.76 -10.82 6.60
N LEU A 13 14.64 -10.86 7.92
CA LEU A 13 13.57 -10.17 8.65
C LEU A 13 13.68 -8.64 8.55
N SER A 14 14.88 -8.08 8.41
CA SER A 14 15.04 -6.63 8.19
C SER A 14 14.46 -6.20 6.84
N THR A 15 14.51 -7.05 5.80
CA THR A 15 13.85 -6.75 4.51
C THR A 15 12.32 -6.79 4.65
N ILE A 16 11.78 -7.74 5.42
CA ILE A 16 10.35 -7.75 5.77
C ILE A 16 9.96 -6.48 6.53
N ALA A 17 10.78 -6.03 7.50
CA ALA A 17 10.54 -4.76 8.20
C ALA A 17 10.51 -3.58 7.22
N GLY A 18 11.40 -3.56 6.22
CA GLY A 18 11.37 -2.59 5.12
C GLY A 18 10.02 -2.59 4.41
N SER A 19 9.56 -3.76 4.00
CA SER A 19 8.27 -3.92 3.32
C SER A 19 7.08 -3.53 4.19
N TRP A 20 7.08 -3.92 5.47
CA TRP A 20 5.91 -3.74 6.34
C TRP A 20 5.86 -2.39 7.07
N ILE A 21 6.86 -1.54 6.88
CA ILE A 21 6.82 -0.14 7.32
C ILE A 21 6.62 0.79 6.12
N GLY A 22 7.23 0.49 4.97
CA GLY A 22 7.24 1.39 3.80
C GLY A 22 7.21 0.69 2.43
N GLY A 23 6.82 -0.56 2.33
CA GLY A 23 6.66 -1.27 1.06
C GLY A 23 7.97 -1.68 0.34
N GLY A 24 7.82 -2.19 -0.89
CA GLY A 24 8.88 -2.88 -1.62
C GLY A 24 10.14 -2.06 -1.91
N ALA A 25 10.02 -0.72 -2.05
CA ALA A 25 11.20 0.14 -2.23
C ALA A 25 12.11 0.12 -0.97
N ASN A 26 11.48 0.16 0.19
CA ASN A 26 12.16 0.12 1.48
C ASN A 26 12.68 -1.29 1.79
N GLN A 27 11.98 -2.35 1.34
CA GLN A 27 12.48 -3.72 1.35
C GLN A 27 13.78 -3.87 0.54
N ALA A 28 13.84 -3.31 -0.67
CA ALA A 28 15.05 -3.30 -1.49
C ALA A 28 16.19 -2.51 -0.84
N ALA A 29 15.90 -1.37 -0.21
CA ALA A 29 16.90 -0.63 0.55
C ALA A 29 17.50 -1.46 1.70
N MET A 30 16.69 -2.24 2.40
CA MET A 30 17.18 -3.13 3.47
C MET A 30 18.00 -4.31 2.93
N PHE A 31 17.69 -4.81 1.74
CA PHE A 31 18.51 -5.81 1.05
C PHE A 31 19.93 -5.28 0.81
N GLU A 32 20.07 -4.06 0.29
CA GLU A 32 21.39 -3.45 0.04
C GLU A 32 22.18 -3.19 1.33
N VAL A 33 21.52 -2.75 2.40
CA VAL A 33 22.18 -2.41 3.67
C VAL A 33 22.62 -3.65 4.45
N PHE A 34 21.74 -4.65 4.55
CA PHE A 34 21.97 -5.82 5.40
C PHE A 34 22.38 -7.07 4.63
N GLN A 35 22.42 -7.03 3.30
CA GLN A 35 22.96 -8.05 2.41
C GLN A 35 22.61 -9.48 2.87
N PRO A 36 21.30 -9.83 2.98
CA PRO A 36 20.91 -11.22 3.16
C PRO A 36 21.30 -12.04 1.91
N SER A 37 21.40 -13.35 2.06
CA SER A 37 21.58 -14.23 0.90
C SER A 37 20.39 -14.14 -0.07
N GLY A 38 20.63 -14.47 -1.34
CA GLY A 38 19.57 -14.46 -2.35
C GLY A 38 18.45 -15.47 -2.05
N GLU A 39 18.80 -16.63 -1.48
CA GLU A 39 17.83 -17.64 -1.06
C GLU A 39 16.96 -17.13 0.10
N LEU A 40 17.59 -16.57 1.14
CA LEU A 40 16.87 -15.99 2.28
C LEU A 40 15.98 -14.83 1.85
N PHE A 41 16.46 -13.96 0.95
CA PHE A 41 15.68 -12.85 0.43
C PHE A 41 14.47 -13.31 -0.39
N SER A 42 14.65 -14.34 -1.24
CA SER A 42 13.54 -14.94 -1.99
C SER A 42 12.47 -15.52 -1.04
N ALA A 43 12.91 -16.23 0.00
CA ALA A 43 12.01 -16.77 1.02
C ALA A 43 11.27 -15.67 1.79
N THR A 44 11.94 -14.55 2.12
CA THR A 44 11.30 -13.44 2.84
C THR A 44 10.32 -12.66 1.98
N ILE A 45 10.56 -12.52 0.66
CA ILE A 45 9.58 -11.98 -0.29
C ILE A 45 8.33 -12.87 -0.32
N ALA A 46 8.49 -14.19 -0.33
CA ALA A 46 7.35 -15.10 -0.32
C ALA A 46 6.50 -14.93 0.95
N VAL A 47 7.16 -14.83 2.12
CA VAL A 47 6.48 -14.56 3.40
C VAL A 47 5.76 -13.22 3.37
N ASP A 48 6.44 -12.16 2.94
CA ASP A 48 5.90 -10.81 2.83
C ASP A 48 4.61 -10.80 2.01
N VAL A 49 4.67 -11.25 0.76
CA VAL A 49 3.54 -11.24 -0.17
C VAL A 49 2.36 -12.05 0.36
N ILE A 50 2.59 -13.25 0.86
CA ILE A 50 1.51 -14.13 1.31
C ILE A 50 0.86 -13.60 2.59
N VAL A 51 1.65 -13.26 3.61
CA VAL A 51 1.13 -12.79 4.90
C VAL A 51 0.42 -11.44 4.73
N ALA A 52 0.98 -10.52 3.94
CA ALA A 52 0.35 -9.24 3.64
C ALA A 52 -0.98 -9.41 2.87
N ASN A 53 -1.06 -10.35 1.93
CA ASN A 53 -2.29 -10.61 1.17
C ASN A 53 -3.37 -11.30 2.01
N ILE A 54 -2.98 -12.22 2.90
CA ILE A 54 -3.91 -12.80 3.89
C ILE A 54 -4.50 -11.69 4.75
N TRP A 55 -3.65 -10.78 5.26
CA TRP A 55 -4.14 -9.64 6.04
C TRP A 55 -5.03 -8.70 5.23
N MET A 56 -4.66 -8.41 3.97
CA MET A 56 -5.49 -7.62 3.06
C MET A 56 -6.90 -8.22 2.90
N ALA A 57 -7.02 -9.54 2.77
CA ALA A 57 -8.32 -10.20 2.68
C ALA A 57 -9.19 -9.93 3.93
N PHE A 58 -8.61 -9.99 5.13
CA PHE A 58 -9.30 -9.62 6.36
C PHE A 58 -9.69 -8.14 6.41
N LEU A 59 -8.83 -7.24 5.92
CA LEU A 59 -9.15 -5.81 5.84
C LEU A 59 -10.30 -5.52 4.86
N LEU A 60 -10.32 -6.18 3.70
CA LEU A 60 -11.39 -6.04 2.71
C LEU A 60 -12.72 -6.57 3.26
N TYR A 61 -12.70 -7.71 3.93
CA TYR A 61 -13.86 -8.20 4.66
C TYR A 61 -14.32 -7.21 5.73
N GLY A 62 -13.37 -6.70 6.53
CA GLY A 62 -13.60 -5.70 7.56
C GLY A 62 -14.23 -4.41 7.03
N ALA A 63 -13.83 -3.95 5.84
CA ALA A 63 -14.40 -2.77 5.20
C ALA A 63 -15.91 -2.95 4.95
N GLY A 64 -16.33 -4.16 4.51
CA GLY A 64 -17.73 -4.53 4.31
C GLY A 64 -18.56 -4.59 5.59
N ILE A 65 -17.93 -4.80 6.75
CA ILE A 65 -18.59 -4.79 8.07
C ILE A 65 -18.14 -3.61 8.96
N SER A 66 -17.62 -2.55 8.34
CA SER A 66 -16.97 -1.42 9.04
C SER A 66 -17.84 -0.80 10.13
N SER A 67 -19.14 -0.62 9.89
CA SER A 67 -20.08 -0.09 10.89
C SER A 67 -20.19 -0.93 12.16
N ARG A 68 -20.02 -2.26 12.07
CA ARG A 68 -20.00 -3.16 13.24
C ARG A 68 -18.69 -3.00 14.01
N VAL A 69 -17.57 -2.88 13.29
CA VAL A 69 -16.24 -2.68 13.87
C VAL A 69 -16.15 -1.32 14.56
N ASP A 70 -16.67 -0.27 13.94
CA ASP A 70 -16.73 1.09 14.50
C ASP A 70 -17.57 1.12 15.77
N ARG A 71 -18.70 0.40 15.80
CA ARG A 71 -19.52 0.24 17.01
C ARG A 71 -18.77 -0.48 18.13
N TYR A 72 -17.99 -1.51 17.78
CA TYR A 72 -17.12 -2.20 18.73
C TYR A 72 -16.03 -1.26 19.27
N PHE A 73 -15.45 -0.42 18.42
CA PHE A 73 -14.46 0.60 18.81
C PHE A 73 -15.06 1.80 19.55
N LYS A 74 -16.40 1.94 19.56
CA LYS A 74 -17.10 3.16 20.00
C LYS A 74 -16.57 4.40 19.26
N ALA A 75 -16.22 4.22 17.99
CA ALA A 75 -15.62 5.25 17.16
C ALA A 75 -16.68 6.25 16.67
N ASP A 76 -16.27 7.52 16.54
CA ASP A 76 -17.05 8.52 15.81
C ASP A 76 -16.61 8.54 14.34
N ALA A 77 -17.37 7.83 13.50
CA ALA A 77 -17.14 7.78 12.06
C ALA A 77 -17.73 8.98 11.30
N SER A 78 -18.33 9.97 11.99
CA SER A 78 -19.10 11.03 11.34
C SER A 78 -18.31 11.86 10.32
N ALA A 79 -17.00 12.03 10.52
CA ALA A 79 -16.15 12.72 9.55
C ALA A 79 -16.01 11.94 8.23
N VAL A 80 -15.86 10.61 8.32
CA VAL A 80 -15.78 9.71 7.16
C VAL A 80 -17.14 9.63 6.48
N ASP A 81 -18.22 9.52 7.26
CA ASP A 81 -19.58 9.44 6.73
C ASP A 81 -19.98 10.73 6.00
N ARG A 82 -19.73 11.91 6.61
CA ARG A 82 -19.95 13.21 5.93
C ARG A 82 -19.17 13.33 4.62
N LEU A 83 -17.96 12.79 4.56
CA LEU A 83 -17.17 12.79 3.33
C LEU A 83 -17.80 11.89 2.26
N LYS A 84 -18.21 10.68 2.65
CA LYS A 84 -18.93 9.75 1.75
C LYS A 84 -20.22 10.37 1.22
N GLU A 85 -21.06 10.91 2.11
CA GLU A 85 -22.31 11.58 1.74
C GLU A 85 -22.08 12.76 0.79
N LYS A 86 -21.06 13.59 1.05
CA LYS A 86 -20.71 14.70 0.16
C LYS A 86 -20.33 14.23 -1.24
N ILE A 87 -19.56 13.14 -1.32
CA ILE A 87 -19.13 12.55 -2.60
C ILE A 87 -20.32 11.93 -3.33
N GLU A 88 -21.19 11.22 -2.61
CA GLU A 88 -22.38 10.57 -3.18
C GLU A 88 -23.39 11.61 -3.69
N ASN A 89 -23.68 12.65 -2.91
CA ASN A 89 -24.52 13.77 -3.33
C ASN A 89 -23.95 14.48 -4.56
N TYR A 90 -22.63 14.68 -4.61
CA TYR A 90 -21.98 15.21 -5.79
C TYR A 90 -22.17 14.29 -6.99
N HIS A 91 -21.93 12.99 -6.84
CA HIS A 91 -22.12 11.99 -7.89
C HIS A 91 -23.55 12.01 -8.44
N LEU A 92 -24.56 11.98 -7.56
CA LEU A 92 -25.98 12.05 -7.93
C LEU A 92 -26.31 13.33 -8.72
N SER A 93 -25.69 14.46 -8.38
CA SER A 93 -25.92 15.73 -9.08
C SER A 93 -25.39 15.77 -10.52
N ILE A 94 -24.45 14.89 -10.88
CA ILE A 94 -23.81 14.85 -12.20
C ILE A 94 -24.03 13.52 -12.94
N ALA A 95 -24.73 12.58 -12.32
CA ALA A 95 -24.92 11.22 -12.84
C ALA A 95 -25.60 11.24 -14.22
N LYS A 96 -25.05 10.47 -15.15
CA LYS A 96 -25.61 10.29 -16.50
C LYS A 96 -25.40 8.86 -16.99
N ILE A 97 -26.18 8.47 -18.01
CA ILE A 97 -25.94 7.21 -18.73
C ILE A 97 -24.64 7.38 -19.55
N PRO A 98 -23.59 6.57 -19.30
CA PRO A 98 -22.32 6.71 -20.01
C PRO A 98 -22.45 6.27 -21.46
N THR A 99 -21.89 7.07 -22.36
CA THR A 99 -21.69 6.70 -23.77
C THR A 99 -20.34 5.99 -23.96
N LEU A 100 -20.14 5.32 -25.10
CA LEU A 100 -18.82 4.78 -25.44
C LEU A 100 -17.75 5.88 -25.44
N THR A 101 -18.07 7.06 -25.96
CA THR A 101 -17.16 8.22 -25.96
C THR A 101 -16.75 8.61 -24.54
N ASP A 102 -17.68 8.63 -23.59
CA ASP A 102 -17.35 8.93 -22.19
C ASP A 102 -16.35 7.92 -21.61
N ILE A 103 -16.58 6.63 -21.86
CA ILE A 103 -15.68 5.56 -21.41
C ILE A 103 -14.29 5.72 -22.04
N MET A 104 -14.23 5.97 -23.35
CA MET A 104 -12.96 6.18 -24.05
C MET A 104 -12.20 7.40 -23.53
N ILE A 105 -12.90 8.49 -23.19
CA ILE A 105 -12.30 9.67 -22.58
C ILE A 105 -11.76 9.36 -21.18
N ILE A 106 -12.52 8.65 -20.34
CA ILE A 106 -12.05 8.23 -19.01
C ILE A 106 -10.78 7.40 -19.14
N LEU A 107 -10.75 6.42 -20.05
CA LEU A 107 -9.56 5.60 -20.32
C LEU A 107 -8.40 6.45 -20.83
N ALA A 108 -8.64 7.40 -21.73
CA ALA A 108 -7.60 8.30 -22.24
C ALA A 108 -6.97 9.13 -21.12
N PHE A 109 -7.77 9.67 -20.18
CA PHE A 109 -7.23 10.37 -19.01
C PHE A 109 -6.47 9.42 -18.07
N GLY A 110 -7.01 8.23 -17.79
CA GLY A 110 -6.38 7.25 -16.91
C GLY A 110 -5.03 6.75 -17.45
N PHE A 111 -5.02 6.25 -18.69
CA PHE A 111 -3.79 5.78 -19.33
C PHE A 111 -2.84 6.94 -19.68
N GLY A 112 -3.35 8.10 -20.07
CA GLY A 112 -2.54 9.28 -20.34
C GLY A 112 -1.81 9.78 -19.10
N ALA A 113 -2.50 9.89 -17.96
CA ALA A 113 -1.86 10.23 -16.69
C ALA A 113 -0.84 9.18 -16.26
N THR A 114 -1.13 7.90 -16.49
CA THR A 114 -0.20 6.79 -16.21
C THR A 114 1.06 6.88 -17.09
N ALA A 115 0.91 7.18 -18.39
CA ALA A 115 2.03 7.35 -19.31
C ALA A 115 2.91 8.55 -18.94
N ILE A 116 2.30 9.69 -18.57
CA ILE A 116 3.04 10.85 -18.04
C ILE A 116 3.75 10.49 -16.73
N GLY A 117 3.10 9.70 -15.86
CA GLY A 117 3.70 9.19 -14.64
C GLY A 117 4.95 8.34 -14.89
N HIS A 118 4.89 7.40 -15.83
CA HIS A 118 6.05 6.61 -16.25
C HIS A 118 7.15 7.50 -16.84
N PHE A 119 6.80 8.37 -17.79
CA PHE A 119 7.77 9.28 -18.40
C PHE A 119 8.49 10.16 -17.36
N GLY A 120 7.75 10.72 -16.41
CA GLY A 120 8.35 11.51 -15.34
C GLY A 120 9.19 10.66 -14.38
N ALA A 121 8.76 9.46 -14.04
CA ALA A 121 9.52 8.53 -13.21
C ALA A 121 10.85 8.12 -13.86
N ASP A 122 10.83 7.82 -15.15
CA ASP A 122 12.01 7.40 -15.94
C ASP A 122 13.03 8.54 -16.12
N LEU A 123 12.61 9.80 -15.93
CA LEU A 123 13.51 10.95 -15.91
C LEU A 123 14.00 11.27 -14.49
N ILE A 124 13.08 11.35 -13.52
CA ILE A 124 13.38 11.85 -12.17
C ILE A 124 14.18 10.84 -11.36
N ALA A 125 13.79 9.56 -11.37
CA ALA A 125 14.46 8.55 -10.55
C ALA A 125 15.94 8.38 -10.94
N PRO A 126 16.32 8.20 -12.23
CA PRO A 126 17.72 8.12 -12.63
C PRO A 126 18.47 9.44 -12.44
N PHE A 127 17.81 10.59 -12.61
CA PHE A 127 18.43 11.88 -12.35
C PHE A 127 18.85 12.02 -10.88
N ILE A 128 17.95 11.65 -9.95
CA ILE A 128 18.23 11.65 -8.50
C ILE A 128 19.30 10.63 -8.16
N GLU A 129 19.25 9.43 -8.73
CA GLU A 129 20.24 8.38 -8.49
C GLU A 129 21.66 8.85 -8.87
N ASN A 130 21.82 9.52 -10.01
CA ASN A 130 23.12 9.99 -10.48
C ASN A 130 23.65 11.23 -9.73
N HIS A 131 22.77 12.17 -9.35
CA HIS A 131 23.19 13.46 -8.78
C HIS A 131 23.09 13.53 -7.25
N ALA A 132 22.23 12.70 -6.65
CA ALA A 132 21.97 12.69 -5.22
C ALA A 132 21.66 11.26 -4.73
N PRO A 133 22.60 10.29 -4.89
CA PRO A 133 22.39 8.89 -4.49
C PRO A 133 22.06 8.75 -3.00
N GLY A 134 22.51 9.69 -2.17
CA GLY A 134 22.17 9.76 -0.75
C GLY A 134 20.66 9.92 -0.45
N LEU A 135 19.83 10.23 -1.46
CA LEU A 135 18.37 10.29 -1.34
C LEU A 135 17.68 8.93 -1.54
N ALA A 136 18.41 7.87 -1.93
CA ALA A 136 17.87 6.51 -2.02
C ALA A 136 17.25 6.04 -0.71
N LYS A 137 17.78 6.51 0.44
CA LYS A 137 17.22 6.22 1.77
C LYS A 137 15.79 6.74 1.99
N PHE A 138 15.33 7.70 1.19
CA PHE A 138 13.95 8.22 1.22
C PHE A 138 13.06 7.60 0.11
N SER A 139 13.52 6.52 -0.54
CA SER A 139 12.86 5.90 -1.69
C SER A 139 12.71 6.83 -2.91
N LEU A 140 13.45 7.94 -2.95
CA LEU A 140 13.37 8.94 -4.04
C LEU A 140 14.08 8.49 -5.33
N THR A 141 14.86 7.42 -5.29
CA THR A 141 15.39 6.75 -6.48
C THR A 141 14.43 5.70 -7.05
N SER A 142 13.28 5.47 -6.42
CA SER A 142 12.28 4.51 -6.90
C SER A 142 11.43 5.12 -8.02
N GLY A 143 11.51 4.55 -9.22
CA GLY A 143 10.61 4.91 -10.32
C GLY A 143 9.13 4.71 -9.96
N PHE A 144 8.81 3.62 -9.23
CA PHE A 144 7.45 3.36 -8.78
C PHE A 144 6.91 4.44 -7.82
N PHE A 145 7.75 4.96 -6.91
CA PHE A 145 7.38 6.08 -6.04
C PHE A 145 6.96 7.30 -6.87
N TRP A 146 7.80 7.73 -7.83
CA TRP A 146 7.52 8.88 -8.67
C TRP A 146 6.33 8.69 -9.60
N LEU A 147 6.15 7.49 -10.15
CA LEU A 147 4.97 7.15 -10.94
C LEU A 147 3.69 7.42 -10.15
N ILE A 148 3.62 6.90 -8.92
CA ILE A 148 2.44 7.06 -8.05
C ILE A 148 2.25 8.53 -7.64
N VAL A 149 3.32 9.23 -7.25
CA VAL A 149 3.27 10.65 -6.88
C VAL A 149 2.76 11.51 -8.03
N ILE A 150 3.30 11.32 -9.24
CA ILE A 150 2.92 12.09 -10.42
C ILE A 150 1.48 11.75 -10.84
N ALA A 151 1.13 10.48 -10.97
CA ALA A 151 -0.22 10.07 -11.38
C ALA A 151 -1.29 10.58 -10.40
N THR A 152 -1.01 10.54 -9.09
CA THR A 152 -1.92 11.07 -8.06
C THR A 152 -2.01 12.59 -8.12
N THR A 153 -0.87 13.28 -8.32
CA THR A 153 -0.84 14.73 -8.47
C THR A 153 -1.65 15.17 -9.68
N LEU A 154 -1.48 14.50 -10.83
CA LEU A 154 -2.28 14.74 -12.03
C LEU A 154 -3.77 14.48 -11.78
N GLY A 155 -4.13 13.38 -11.11
CA GLY A 155 -5.51 13.10 -10.74
C GLY A 155 -6.13 14.19 -9.87
N ILE A 156 -5.39 14.68 -8.87
CA ILE A 156 -5.79 15.80 -8.00
C ILE A 156 -5.96 17.08 -8.83
N ILE A 157 -4.99 17.44 -9.67
CA ILE A 157 -5.08 18.62 -10.55
C ILE A 157 -6.31 18.51 -11.45
N LEU A 158 -6.53 17.36 -12.09
CA LEU A 158 -7.69 17.11 -12.96
C LEU A 158 -9.02 17.24 -12.21
N SER A 159 -9.06 16.90 -10.92
CA SER A 159 -10.25 17.06 -10.08
C SER A 159 -10.70 18.53 -9.91
N PHE A 160 -9.77 19.48 -10.04
CA PHE A 160 -10.07 20.92 -10.04
C PHE A 160 -10.52 21.44 -11.41
N THR A 161 -10.40 20.63 -12.47
CA THR A 161 -10.78 21.01 -13.84
C THR A 161 -12.18 20.50 -14.21
N LYS A 162 -12.61 20.76 -15.44
CA LYS A 162 -13.86 20.20 -16.01
C LYS A 162 -13.84 18.66 -16.07
N ALA A 163 -12.67 18.02 -16.01
CA ALA A 163 -12.53 16.56 -16.03
C ALA A 163 -13.24 15.87 -14.86
N ARG A 164 -13.47 16.57 -13.73
CA ARG A 164 -14.26 16.04 -12.61
C ARG A 164 -15.68 15.61 -12.99
N LYS A 165 -16.26 16.17 -14.07
CA LYS A 165 -17.59 15.78 -14.58
C LYS A 165 -17.62 14.35 -15.14
N LEU A 166 -16.47 13.77 -15.46
CA LEU A 166 -16.35 12.37 -15.90
C LEU A 166 -16.77 11.39 -14.79
N GLU A 167 -16.77 11.82 -13.54
CA GLU A 167 -17.31 11.03 -12.43
C GLU A 167 -18.80 10.69 -12.64
N GLY A 168 -19.57 11.60 -13.26
CA GLY A 168 -20.96 11.36 -13.61
C GLY A 168 -21.17 10.29 -14.68
N ALA A 169 -20.14 10.04 -15.50
CA ALA A 169 -20.09 8.91 -16.45
C ALA A 169 -19.50 7.63 -15.83
N GLY A 170 -19.16 7.64 -14.54
CA GLY A 170 -18.64 6.47 -13.83
C GLY A 170 -17.12 6.32 -13.87
N ALA A 171 -16.35 7.40 -13.91
CA ALA A 171 -14.88 7.34 -13.82
C ALA A 171 -14.38 6.49 -12.64
N SER A 172 -14.92 6.70 -11.42
CA SER A 172 -14.57 5.88 -10.26
C SER A 172 -14.99 4.41 -10.38
N LYS A 173 -16.10 4.11 -11.10
CA LYS A 173 -16.53 2.72 -11.35
C LYS A 173 -15.55 2.01 -12.28
N LEU A 174 -15.09 2.67 -13.33
CA LEU A 174 -14.08 2.12 -14.24
C LEU A 174 -12.73 1.95 -13.54
N GLY A 175 -12.33 2.92 -12.72
CA GLY A 175 -11.16 2.79 -11.84
C GLY A 175 -11.28 1.59 -10.89
N SER A 176 -12.46 1.35 -10.33
CA SER A 176 -12.73 0.17 -9.47
C SER A 176 -12.63 -1.15 -10.25
N ALA A 177 -13.04 -1.18 -11.52
CA ALA A 177 -12.85 -2.36 -12.35
C ALA A 177 -11.36 -2.65 -12.60
N MET A 178 -10.56 -1.61 -12.89
CA MET A 178 -9.10 -1.75 -13.01
C MET A 178 -8.46 -2.18 -11.68
N LEU A 179 -8.99 -1.71 -10.56
CA LEU A 179 -8.58 -2.13 -9.22
C LEU A 179 -8.82 -3.63 -9.00
N TYR A 180 -9.97 -4.18 -9.41
CA TYR A 180 -10.21 -5.61 -9.31
C TYR A 180 -9.29 -6.44 -10.20
N ILE A 181 -8.94 -5.95 -11.40
CA ILE A 181 -7.92 -6.58 -12.24
C ILE A 181 -6.56 -6.56 -11.52
N LEU A 182 -6.20 -5.46 -10.87
CA LEU A 182 -4.98 -5.35 -10.07
C LEU A 182 -4.98 -6.38 -8.92
N VAL A 183 -6.07 -6.48 -8.15
CA VAL A 183 -6.21 -7.46 -7.06
C VAL A 183 -6.08 -8.89 -7.58
N ALA A 184 -6.74 -9.22 -8.69
CA ALA A 184 -6.61 -10.54 -9.32
C ALA A 184 -5.15 -10.82 -9.74
N THR A 185 -4.48 -9.84 -10.31
CA THR A 185 -3.07 -9.95 -10.76
C THR A 185 -2.12 -10.15 -9.58
N ILE A 186 -2.34 -9.45 -8.45
CA ILE A 186 -1.58 -9.65 -7.21
C ILE A 186 -1.77 -11.08 -6.71
N GLY A 187 -3.02 -11.58 -6.67
CA GLY A 187 -3.32 -12.95 -6.25
C GLY A 187 -2.68 -14.01 -7.13
N MET A 188 -2.64 -13.81 -8.46
CA MET A 188 -2.04 -14.77 -9.41
C MET A 188 -0.52 -14.88 -9.29
N LYS A 189 0.18 -13.85 -8.78
CA LYS A 189 1.63 -13.90 -8.56
C LYS A 189 2.04 -14.70 -7.32
N MET A 190 1.08 -15.15 -6.51
CA MET A 190 1.33 -15.83 -5.24
C MET A 190 1.65 -17.33 -5.46
N ASN A 191 2.81 -17.79 -4.98
CA ASN A 191 3.09 -19.22 -4.86
C ASN A 191 2.79 -19.73 -3.44
N VAL A 192 1.57 -20.20 -3.21
CA VAL A 192 1.11 -20.67 -1.88
C VAL A 192 1.92 -21.87 -1.38
N LEU A 193 2.46 -22.69 -2.29
CA LEU A 193 3.24 -23.87 -1.92
C LEU A 193 4.59 -23.53 -1.28
N ALA A 194 5.09 -22.30 -1.47
CA ALA A 194 6.33 -21.82 -0.85
C ALA A 194 6.28 -21.82 0.69
N ILE A 195 5.08 -21.86 1.29
CA ILE A 195 4.91 -22.02 2.75
C ILE A 195 5.56 -23.32 3.26
N PHE A 196 5.48 -24.40 2.47
CA PHE A 196 5.99 -25.70 2.87
C PHE A 196 7.53 -25.79 2.83
N ASP A 197 8.17 -24.92 2.05
CA ASP A 197 9.62 -24.89 1.92
C ASP A 197 10.29 -24.21 3.13
N ASN A 198 9.62 -23.22 3.74
CA ASN A 198 10.17 -22.41 4.84
C ASN A 198 9.18 -22.21 6.01
N PRO A 199 8.63 -23.28 6.61
CA PRO A 199 7.52 -23.17 7.57
C PRO A 199 7.86 -22.33 8.82
N GLY A 200 9.13 -22.36 9.25
CA GLY A 200 9.59 -21.55 10.38
C GLY A 200 9.54 -20.04 10.11
N LEU A 201 9.94 -19.61 8.90
CA LEU A 201 9.93 -18.20 8.53
C LEU A 201 8.50 -17.66 8.39
N PHE A 202 7.60 -18.47 7.83
CA PHE A 202 6.17 -18.16 7.77
C PHE A 202 5.54 -18.04 9.14
N MET A 203 5.89 -18.92 10.09
CA MET A 203 5.39 -18.82 11.47
C MET A 203 5.81 -17.51 12.11
N VAL A 204 7.07 -17.08 11.94
CA VAL A 204 7.55 -15.78 12.43
C VAL A 204 6.79 -14.63 11.78
N GLY A 205 6.59 -14.66 10.46
CA GLY A 205 5.82 -13.65 9.73
C GLY A 205 4.36 -13.55 10.21
N LEU A 206 3.69 -14.69 10.43
CA LEU A 206 2.33 -14.73 10.94
C LEU A 206 2.25 -14.20 12.38
N ILE A 207 3.17 -14.59 13.26
CA ILE A 207 3.24 -14.08 14.64
C ILE A 207 3.45 -12.56 14.63
N TRP A 208 4.38 -12.06 13.81
CA TRP A 208 4.62 -10.63 13.67
C TRP A 208 3.34 -9.92 13.20
N MET A 209 2.69 -10.42 12.15
CA MET A 209 1.43 -9.84 11.65
C MET A 209 0.33 -9.85 12.73
N LEU A 210 0.21 -10.93 13.51
CA LEU A 210 -0.73 -11.01 14.62
C LEU A 210 -0.45 -9.94 15.69
N VAL A 211 0.82 -9.71 16.04
CA VAL A 211 1.22 -8.65 16.97
C VAL A 211 0.85 -7.28 16.40
N HIS A 212 1.19 -7.02 15.13
CA HIS A 212 0.88 -5.77 14.42
C HIS A 212 -0.63 -5.48 14.42
N VAL A 213 -1.44 -6.46 13.99
CA VAL A 213 -2.89 -6.34 13.91
C VAL A 213 -3.50 -6.16 15.29
N THR A 214 -3.09 -6.97 16.26
CA THR A 214 -3.62 -6.88 17.63
C THR A 214 -3.32 -5.51 18.23
N LEU A 215 -2.09 -5.02 18.08
CA LEU A 215 -1.69 -3.70 18.55
C LEU A 215 -2.53 -2.59 17.90
N LEU A 216 -2.69 -2.61 16.58
CA LEU A 216 -3.47 -1.60 15.86
C LEU A 216 -4.96 -1.62 16.25
N LEU A 217 -5.56 -2.81 16.40
CA LEU A 217 -6.96 -2.91 16.81
C LEU A 217 -7.15 -2.45 18.26
N VAL A 218 -6.21 -2.76 19.16
CA VAL A 218 -6.23 -2.28 20.55
C VAL A 218 -6.07 -0.77 20.61
N VAL A 219 -5.05 -0.20 19.95
CA VAL A 219 -4.83 1.24 19.91
C VAL A 219 -6.01 1.95 19.27
N GLY A 220 -6.52 1.45 18.13
CA GLY A 220 -7.70 1.98 17.46
C GLY A 220 -8.92 2.02 18.37
N ARG A 221 -9.14 0.99 19.19
CA ARG A 221 -10.19 0.97 20.22
C ARG A 221 -9.93 1.97 21.35
N LEU A 222 -8.70 2.10 21.83
CA LEU A 222 -8.36 3.02 22.93
C LEU A 222 -8.61 4.48 22.54
N ILE A 223 -8.21 4.87 21.33
CA ILE A 223 -8.41 6.23 20.82
C ILE A 223 -9.76 6.43 20.14
N LYS A 224 -10.59 5.38 20.06
CA LYS A 224 -11.90 5.38 19.38
C LYS A 224 -11.79 5.83 17.91
N ALA A 225 -10.75 5.39 17.22
CA ALA A 225 -10.53 5.73 15.81
C ALA A 225 -11.51 4.95 14.91
N PRO A 226 -12.06 5.58 13.86
CA PRO A 226 -12.77 4.88 12.81
C PRO A 226 -11.90 3.77 12.18
N PHE A 227 -12.50 2.60 11.96
CA PHE A 227 -11.86 1.44 11.37
C PHE A 227 -11.27 1.74 9.99
N PHE A 228 -11.85 2.69 9.24
CA PHE A 228 -11.26 3.22 8.01
C PHE A 228 -9.78 3.60 8.18
N PHE A 229 -9.43 4.40 9.19
CA PHE A 229 -8.06 4.85 9.39
C PHE A 229 -7.14 3.70 9.83
N VAL A 230 -7.65 2.81 10.68
CA VAL A 230 -6.90 1.63 11.14
C VAL A 230 -6.59 0.70 9.95
N ALA A 231 -7.57 0.42 9.11
CA ALA A 231 -7.44 -0.47 7.97
C ALA A 231 -6.51 0.10 6.88
N VAL A 232 -6.78 1.35 6.45
CA VAL A 232 -5.98 1.98 5.38
C VAL A 232 -4.57 2.29 5.88
N GLY A 233 -4.42 2.75 7.13
CA GLY A 233 -3.12 2.97 7.75
C GLY A 233 -2.32 1.67 7.88
N SER A 234 -2.94 0.61 8.39
CA SER A 234 -2.29 -0.70 8.46
C SER A 234 -1.78 -1.17 7.09
N GLN A 235 -2.58 -0.96 6.03
CA GLN A 235 -2.19 -1.44 4.71
C GLN A 235 -1.18 -0.54 4.01
N ALA A 236 -1.18 0.76 4.31
CA ALA A 236 -0.11 1.68 3.90
C ALA A 236 1.25 1.24 4.45
N ASN A 237 1.27 0.70 5.68
CA ASN A 237 2.45 0.09 6.28
C ASN A 237 2.80 -1.27 5.64
N VAL A 238 1.90 -2.25 5.72
CA VAL A 238 2.20 -3.66 5.37
C VAL A 238 2.35 -3.90 3.87
N GLY A 239 1.49 -3.28 3.06
CA GLY A 239 1.41 -3.56 1.63
C GLY A 239 1.67 -2.35 0.73
N GLY A 240 2.09 -1.23 1.32
CA GLY A 240 2.60 -0.05 0.63
C GLY A 240 1.64 0.59 -0.38
N ALA A 241 2.23 1.30 -1.35
CA ALA A 241 1.49 2.11 -2.31
C ALA A 241 0.68 1.28 -3.32
N ALA A 242 0.98 -0.02 -3.45
CA ALA A 242 0.26 -0.92 -4.34
C ALA A 242 -1.10 -1.34 -3.78
N SER A 243 -1.21 -1.59 -2.47
CA SER A 243 -2.41 -2.22 -1.87
C SER A 243 -3.20 -1.34 -0.90
N ALA A 244 -2.59 -0.29 -0.32
CA ALA A 244 -3.34 0.65 0.51
C ALA A 244 -4.51 1.35 -0.22
N PRO A 245 -4.36 1.76 -1.50
CA PRO A 245 -5.48 2.32 -2.26
C PRO A 245 -6.61 1.30 -2.50
N VAL A 246 -6.26 0.01 -2.58
CA VAL A 246 -7.24 -1.09 -2.72
C VAL A 246 -8.14 -1.14 -1.49
N VAL A 247 -7.54 -1.19 -0.30
CA VAL A 247 -8.27 -1.22 0.97
C VAL A 247 -9.09 0.06 1.15
N ALA A 248 -8.54 1.23 0.84
CA ALA A 248 -9.29 2.49 0.91
C ALA A 248 -10.52 2.50 -0.01
N SER A 249 -10.36 2.01 -1.24
CA SER A 249 -11.43 1.91 -2.23
C SER A 249 -12.55 0.96 -1.82
N ALA A 250 -12.23 -0.06 -1.01
CA ALA A 250 -13.23 -0.97 -0.46
C ALA A 250 -14.20 -0.29 0.53
N PHE A 251 -13.80 0.82 1.16
CA PHE A 251 -14.70 1.66 1.95
C PHE A 251 -15.52 2.61 1.08
N HIS A 252 -14.89 3.18 0.05
CA HIS A 252 -15.54 3.95 -1.01
C HIS A 252 -14.50 4.20 -2.14
N PRO A 253 -14.81 3.99 -3.43
CA PRO A 253 -13.85 4.15 -4.53
C PRO A 253 -13.08 5.47 -4.55
N SER A 254 -13.76 6.57 -4.25
CA SER A 254 -13.15 7.91 -4.21
C SER A 254 -12.17 8.15 -3.04
N LEU A 255 -12.00 7.18 -2.13
CA LEU A 255 -11.03 7.25 -1.04
C LEU A 255 -9.67 6.64 -1.41
N ALA A 256 -9.52 6.03 -2.60
CA ALA A 256 -8.24 5.50 -3.08
C ALA A 256 -7.05 6.49 -2.95
N PRO A 257 -7.20 7.80 -3.27
CA PRO A 257 -6.12 8.77 -3.13
C PRO A 257 -5.64 8.92 -1.68
N VAL A 258 -6.51 8.76 -0.68
CA VAL A 258 -6.12 8.80 0.73
C VAL A 258 -5.16 7.65 1.05
N GLY A 259 -5.46 6.44 0.56
CA GLY A 259 -4.58 5.28 0.70
C GLY A 259 -3.22 5.50 0.03
N VAL A 260 -3.19 6.15 -1.14
CA VAL A 260 -1.93 6.51 -1.81
C VAL A 260 -1.09 7.46 -0.95
N LEU A 261 -1.68 8.54 -0.45
CA LEU A 261 -0.96 9.54 0.34
C LEU A 261 -0.39 8.95 1.62
N LEU A 262 -1.15 8.10 2.32
CA LEU A 262 -0.67 7.40 3.51
C LEU A 262 0.49 6.45 3.19
N ALA A 263 0.43 5.75 2.05
CA ALA A 263 1.52 4.87 1.63
C ALA A 263 2.78 5.64 1.23
N VAL A 264 2.64 6.79 0.57
CA VAL A 264 3.78 7.68 0.24
C VAL A 264 4.50 8.15 1.50
N LEU A 265 3.75 8.48 2.56
CA LEU A 265 4.35 8.78 3.88
C LEU A 265 5.06 7.55 4.47
N GLY A 266 4.47 6.37 4.34
CA GLY A 266 5.10 5.11 4.72
C GLY A 266 6.45 4.89 4.01
N TYR A 267 6.52 5.16 2.71
CA TYR A 267 7.76 5.03 1.92
C TYR A 267 8.86 5.96 2.42
N ALA A 268 8.51 7.20 2.78
CA ALA A 268 9.47 8.18 3.26
C ALA A 268 10.07 7.81 4.64
N LEU A 269 9.25 7.22 5.53
CA LEU A 269 9.66 6.87 6.89
C LEU A 269 10.19 5.43 7.01
N GLY A 270 9.82 4.55 6.08
CA GLY A 270 10.03 3.11 6.16
C GLY A 270 11.49 2.68 6.26
N THR A 271 12.39 3.36 5.56
CA THR A 271 13.81 2.97 5.54
C THR A 271 14.44 3.18 6.91
N TYR A 272 14.10 4.27 7.58
CA TYR A 272 14.61 4.59 8.91
C TYR A 272 14.07 3.64 9.96
N GLY A 273 12.74 3.41 9.94
CA GLY A 273 12.11 2.46 10.84
C GLY A 273 12.67 1.05 10.67
N ALA A 274 12.76 0.58 9.43
CA ALA A 274 13.28 -0.75 9.11
C ALA A 274 14.77 -0.89 9.42
N TYR A 275 15.57 0.15 9.20
CA TYR A 275 16.98 0.16 9.57
C TYR A 275 17.15 -0.01 11.08
N ILE A 276 16.41 0.76 11.88
CA ILE A 276 16.41 0.62 13.34
C ILE A 276 15.96 -0.79 13.76
N CYS A 277 14.88 -1.31 13.16
CA CYS A 277 14.43 -2.68 13.41
C CYS A 277 15.52 -3.71 13.07
N GLY A 278 16.22 -3.55 11.95
CA GLY A 278 17.34 -4.40 11.55
C GLY A 278 18.47 -4.39 12.56
N LEU A 279 18.86 -3.21 13.07
CA LEU A 279 19.88 -3.08 14.13
C LEU A 279 19.43 -3.75 15.43
N LEU A 280 18.17 -3.60 15.83
CA LEU A 280 17.63 -4.26 17.03
C LEU A 280 17.63 -5.78 16.89
N MET A 281 17.23 -6.29 15.73
CA MET A 281 17.27 -7.73 15.46
C MET A 281 18.69 -8.28 15.40
N GLN A 282 19.64 -7.51 14.85
CA GLN A 282 21.06 -7.85 14.86
C GLN A 282 21.59 -7.94 16.29
N ALA A 283 21.28 -6.96 17.14
CA ALA A 283 21.72 -6.94 18.54
C ALA A 283 21.13 -8.10 19.35
N ALA A 284 19.88 -8.50 19.08
CA ALA A 284 19.24 -9.65 19.73
C ALA A 284 19.73 -11.01 19.22
N ALA A 285 20.39 -11.05 18.06
CA ALA A 285 20.93 -12.27 17.46
C ALA A 285 22.41 -12.53 17.81
N GLN A 286 23.07 -11.56 18.47
CA GLN A 286 24.41 -11.69 19.05
C GLN A 286 24.34 -12.25 20.47
#